data_AF-A0A4V2QAQ3-F1
#
_entry.id   AF-A0A4V2QAQ3-F1
#
_cell.length_a   1.000
_cell.length_b   1.000
_cell.length_c   1.000
_cell.angle_alpha   90.00
_cell.angle_beta   90.00
_cell.angle_gamma   90.00
#
_symmetry.space_group_name_H-M   'P 1'
#
loop_
_entity.id
_entity.type
_entity.pdbx_description
1 polymer ?
#
loop_
_entity_poly.entity_id
_entity_poly.type
_entity_poly.pdbx_seq_one_letter_code
_entity_poly.pdbx_strand_id
1 'polypeptide(L)'
;MSILNLNAEIIYVFINLVILLLLMKKFLFGPVTKMLDERSKEIADTIDGANAKMDAAEKSRQEYEAQLLNAKKEAQDIVDAAKKRGQQEYEAQLAKARDDIARMQADAQKQAQADRDALLEGARQEIAMLALLAASKVSQQKMNSQADRDLVNAFLAEVEETA
;
A
#
# COMPACT_ATOMS: atom_id res chain seq x y z
N MET A 1 69.21 -63.17 -76.23
CA MET A 1 67.91 -62.66 -75.74
C MET A 1 67.83 -63.04 -74.28
N SER A 2 68.08 -62.06 -73.43
CA SER A 2 68.24 -62.25 -72.00
C SER A 2 66.96 -62.82 -71.39
N ILE A 3 67.11 -63.96 -70.73
CA ILE A 3 66.16 -64.46 -69.76
C ILE A 3 66.13 -63.38 -68.68
N LEU A 4 65.05 -62.59 -68.66
CA LEU A 4 64.84 -61.53 -67.69
C LEU A 4 65.06 -62.08 -66.28
N ASN A 5 65.72 -61.29 -65.44
CA ASN A 5 65.95 -61.56 -64.03
C ASN A 5 64.62 -61.49 -63.27
N LEU A 6 63.77 -62.50 -63.43
CA LEU A 6 62.44 -62.59 -62.83
C LEU A 6 62.48 -62.40 -61.30
N ASN A 7 63.57 -62.85 -60.65
CA ASN A 7 63.78 -62.66 -59.22
C ASN A 7 64.10 -61.20 -58.84
N ALA A 8 64.90 -60.48 -59.64
CA ALA A 8 65.27 -59.10 -59.33
C ALA A 8 64.12 -58.12 -59.60
N GLU A 9 63.34 -58.37 -60.65
CA GLU A 9 62.15 -57.57 -60.99
C GLU A 9 61.04 -57.74 -59.96
N ILE A 10 60.77 -58.96 -59.48
CA ILE A 10 59.81 -59.20 -58.39
C ILE A 10 60.24 -58.50 -57.10
N ILE A 11 61.53 -58.57 -56.75
CA ILE A 11 62.07 -57.87 -55.56
C ILE A 11 61.91 -56.35 -55.71
N TYR A 12 62.18 -55.80 -56.88
CA TYR A 12 62.01 -54.37 -57.16
C TYR A 12 60.55 -53.92 -57.06
N VAL A 13 59.62 -54.68 -57.65
CA VAL A 13 58.18 -54.43 -57.56
C VAL A 13 57.69 -54.52 -56.11
N PHE A 14 58.18 -55.50 -55.34
CA PHE A 14 57.83 -55.65 -53.93
C PHE A 14 58.32 -54.47 -53.08
N ILE A 15 59.57 -54.03 -53.29
CA ILE A 15 60.10 -52.83 -52.64
C ILE A 15 59.27 -51.59 -53.01
N ASN A 16 58.91 -51.43 -54.28
CA ASN A 16 58.07 -50.32 -54.72
C ASN A 16 56.67 -50.35 -54.07
N LEU A 17 56.06 -51.53 -53.96
CA LEU A 17 54.79 -51.74 -53.27
C LEU A 17 54.89 -51.38 -51.77
N VAL A 18 55.96 -51.79 -51.10
CA VAL A 18 56.19 -51.46 -49.68
C VAL A 18 56.38 -49.95 -49.50
N ILE A 19 57.16 -49.30 -50.36
CA ILE A 19 57.34 -47.84 -50.34
C ILE A 19 56.00 -47.13 -50.58
N LEU A 20 55.21 -47.58 -51.56
CA LEU A 20 53.88 -47.05 -51.83
C LEU A 20 52.93 -47.21 -50.64
N LEU A 21 52.91 -48.39 -49.99
CA LEU A 21 52.11 -48.63 -48.79
C LEU A 21 52.52 -47.72 -47.63
N LEU A 22 53.81 -47.49 -47.42
CA LEU A 22 54.31 -46.57 -46.38
C LEU A 22 53.95 -45.12 -46.69
N LEU A 23 54.04 -44.70 -47.96
CA LEU A 23 53.59 -43.39 -48.41
C LEU A 23 52.08 -43.23 -48.22
N MET A 24 51.26 -44.22 -48.62
CA MET A 24 49.81 -44.17 -48.42
C MET A 24 49.42 -44.14 -46.94
N LYS A 25 50.08 -44.94 -46.09
CA LYS A 25 49.85 -44.93 -44.63
C LYS A 25 50.06 -43.54 -44.04
N LYS A 26 51.12 -42.84 -44.45
CA LYS A 26 51.46 -41.51 -43.92
C LYS A 26 50.67 -40.38 -44.56
N PHE A 27 50.47 -40.42 -45.88
CA PHE A 27 49.86 -39.33 -46.65
C PHE A 27 48.35 -39.43 -46.82
N LEU A 28 47.77 -40.63 -46.85
CA LEU A 28 46.33 -40.80 -47.10
C LEU A 28 45.56 -41.14 -45.83
N PHE A 29 45.95 -42.19 -45.10
CA PHE A 29 45.18 -42.65 -43.95
C PHE A 29 45.15 -41.63 -42.80
N GLY A 30 46.27 -40.95 -42.53
CA GLY A 30 46.33 -39.90 -41.49
C GLY A 30 45.34 -38.75 -41.73
N PRO A 31 45.41 -38.03 -42.87
CA PRO A 31 44.50 -36.93 -43.17
C PRO A 31 43.04 -37.35 -43.29
N VAL A 32 42.75 -38.52 -43.87
CA VAL A 32 41.37 -39.01 -44.04
C VAL A 32 40.74 -39.36 -42.70
N THR A 33 41.44 -40.09 -41.83
CA THR A 33 40.92 -40.40 -40.48
C THR A 33 40.75 -39.12 -39.65
N LYS A 34 41.70 -38.19 -39.71
CA LYS A 34 41.59 -36.90 -39.02
C LYS A 34 40.37 -36.10 -39.48
N MET A 35 40.09 -36.06 -40.79
CA MET A 35 38.90 -35.39 -41.33
C MET A 35 37.59 -36.04 -40.85
N LEU A 36 37.55 -37.38 -40.76
CA LEU A 36 36.39 -38.10 -40.23
C LEU A 36 36.19 -37.86 -38.73
N ASP A 37 37.28 -37.81 -37.96
CA ASP A 37 37.24 -37.50 -36.52
C ASP A 37 36.80 -36.06 -36.27
N GLU A 38 37.34 -35.09 -37.03
CA GLU A 38 36.93 -33.68 -36.96
C GLU A 38 35.44 -33.51 -37.28
N ARG A 39 34.94 -34.16 -38.34
CA ARG A 39 33.51 -34.15 -38.67
C ARG A 39 32.66 -34.79 -37.58
N SER A 40 33.08 -35.94 -37.06
CA SER A 40 32.34 -36.63 -36.00
C SER A 40 32.26 -35.77 -34.74
N LYS A 41 33.36 -35.10 -34.40
CA LYS A 41 33.43 -34.16 -33.28
C LYS A 41 32.56 -32.93 -33.50
N GLU A 42 32.61 -32.30 -34.68
CA GLU A 42 31.79 -31.13 -34.99
C GLU A 42 30.28 -31.44 -34.88
N ILE A 43 29.87 -32.62 -35.36
CA ILE A 43 28.48 -33.09 -35.24
C ILE A 43 28.10 -33.31 -33.78
N ALA A 44 28.96 -33.99 -33.00
CA ALA A 44 28.73 -34.22 -31.57
C ALA A 44 28.63 -32.89 -30.81
N ASP A 45 29.59 -31.98 -31.00
CA ASP A 45 29.62 -30.67 -30.35
C ASP A 45 28.37 -29.83 -30.72
N THR A 46 27.90 -29.94 -31.97
CA THR A 46 26.68 -29.25 -32.42
C THR A 46 25.42 -29.82 -31.77
N ILE A 47 25.30 -31.15 -31.69
CA ILE A 47 24.16 -31.82 -31.05
C ILE A 47 24.14 -31.53 -29.55
N ASP A 48 25.29 -31.65 -28.88
CA ASP A 48 25.42 -31.37 -27.45
C ASP A 48 25.12 -29.90 -27.15
N GLY A 49 25.62 -28.99 -27.99
CA GLY A 49 25.31 -27.57 -27.90
C GLY A 49 23.83 -27.25 -28.13
N ALA A 50 23.17 -27.95 -29.04
CA ALA A 50 21.73 -27.81 -29.28
C ALA A 50 20.91 -28.31 -28.08
N ASN A 51 21.24 -29.48 -27.55
CA ASN A 51 20.59 -30.05 -26.36
C ASN A 51 20.77 -29.12 -25.15
N ALA A 52 21.98 -28.64 -24.88
CA ALA A 52 22.25 -27.73 -23.78
C ALA A 52 21.46 -26.41 -23.90
N LYS A 53 21.29 -25.89 -25.12
CA LYS A 53 20.46 -24.70 -25.37
C LYS A 53 18.98 -24.98 -25.14
N MET A 54 18.49 -26.15 -25.55
CA MET A 54 17.10 -26.56 -25.32
C MET A 54 16.82 -26.72 -23.81
N ASP A 55 17.72 -27.38 -23.08
CA ASP A 55 17.58 -27.56 -21.63
C ASP A 55 17.62 -26.21 -20.89
N ALA A 56 18.54 -25.31 -21.28
CA ALA A 56 18.61 -23.97 -20.72
C ALA A 56 17.35 -23.15 -21.01
N ALA A 57 16.80 -23.26 -22.23
CA ALA A 57 15.55 -22.59 -22.62
C ALA A 57 14.35 -23.13 -21.83
N GLU A 58 14.25 -24.45 -21.67
CA GLU A 58 13.18 -25.09 -20.90
C GLU A 58 13.26 -24.71 -19.42
N LYS A 59 14.46 -24.71 -18.83
CA LYS A 59 14.68 -24.27 -17.45
C LYS A 59 14.28 -22.80 -17.27
N SER A 60 14.72 -21.93 -18.19
CA SER A 60 14.35 -20.51 -18.17
C SER A 60 12.84 -20.33 -18.27
N ARG A 61 12.17 -21.07 -19.16
CA ARG A 61 10.71 -21.05 -19.29
C ARG A 61 10.02 -21.44 -17.99
N GLN A 62 10.46 -22.52 -17.34
CA GLN A 62 9.91 -22.97 -16.06
C GLN A 62 10.11 -21.93 -14.95
N GLU A 63 11.29 -21.32 -14.87
CA GLU A 63 11.57 -20.23 -13.93
C GLU A 63 10.67 -19.01 -14.19
N TYR A 64 10.48 -18.62 -15.44
CA TYR A 64 9.57 -17.53 -15.82
C TYR A 64 8.11 -17.84 -15.47
N GLU A 65 7.63 -19.06 -15.76
CA GLU A 65 6.27 -19.48 -15.41
C GLU A 65 6.05 -19.48 -13.89
N ALA A 66 7.04 -19.97 -13.13
CA ALA A 66 7.01 -19.93 -11.66
C ALA A 66 7.00 -18.49 -11.13
N GLN A 67 7.83 -17.60 -11.68
CA GLN A 67 7.84 -16.18 -11.31
C GLN A 67 6.51 -15.50 -11.64
N LEU A 68 5.90 -15.81 -12.79
CA LEU A 68 4.61 -15.27 -13.19
C LEU A 68 3.49 -15.72 -12.25
N LEU A 69 3.49 -17.00 -11.84
CA LEU A 69 2.53 -17.52 -10.87
C LEU A 69 2.70 -16.86 -9.50
N ASN A 70 3.94 -16.71 -9.03
CA ASN A 70 4.24 -16.03 -7.78
C ASN A 70 3.81 -14.56 -7.81
N ALA A 71 4.12 -13.83 -8.90
CA ALA A 71 3.71 -12.44 -9.07
C ALA A 71 2.18 -12.28 -9.09
N LYS A 72 1.45 -13.21 -9.73
CA LYS A 72 -0.02 -13.20 -9.70
C LYS A 72 -0.57 -13.44 -8.30
N LYS A 73 0.03 -14.37 -7.54
CA LYS A 73 -0.36 -14.64 -6.16
C LYS A 73 -0.09 -13.44 -5.26
N GLU A 74 1.10 -12.84 -5.36
CA GLU A 74 1.45 -11.64 -4.60
C GLU A 74 0.53 -10.46 -4.93
N ALA A 75 0.19 -10.27 -6.21
CA ALA A 75 -0.78 -9.24 -6.60
C ALA A 75 -2.18 -9.48 -5.99
N GLN A 76 -2.65 -10.74 -5.95
CA GLN A 76 -3.89 -11.09 -5.29
C GLN A 76 -3.83 -10.82 -3.78
N ASP A 77 -2.74 -11.22 -3.12
CA ASP A 77 -2.53 -11.00 -1.70
C ASP A 77 -2.50 -9.49 -1.36
N ILE A 78 -1.86 -8.66 -2.21
CA ILE A 78 -1.85 -7.20 -2.07
C ILE A 78 -3.25 -6.63 -2.18
N VAL A 79 -4.03 -7.05 -3.20
CA VAL A 79 -5.40 -6.56 -3.41
C VAL A 79 -6.31 -6.95 -2.25
N ASP A 80 -6.19 -8.18 -1.74
CA ASP A 80 -7.01 -8.67 -0.63
C ASP A 80 -6.61 -8.00 0.69
N ALA A 81 -5.32 -7.79 0.93
CA ALA A 81 -4.85 -7.00 2.07
C ALA A 81 -5.33 -5.54 2.00
N ALA A 82 -5.31 -4.93 0.82
CA ALA A 82 -5.80 -3.57 0.62
C ALA A 82 -7.32 -3.46 0.86
N LYS A 83 -8.11 -4.41 0.35
CA LYS A 83 -9.56 -4.48 0.62
C LYS A 83 -9.84 -4.63 2.11
N LYS A 84 -9.13 -5.55 2.79
CA LYS A 84 -9.31 -5.79 4.23
C LYS A 84 -8.97 -4.55 5.05
N ARG A 85 -7.84 -3.90 4.76
CA ARG A 85 -7.46 -2.64 5.41
C ARG A 85 -8.49 -1.54 5.14
N GLY A 86 -8.94 -1.39 3.89
CA GLY A 86 -9.96 -0.42 3.51
C GLY A 86 -11.27 -0.63 4.28
N GLN A 87 -11.71 -1.88 4.42
CA GLN A 87 -12.91 -2.20 5.21
C GLN A 87 -12.73 -1.89 6.69
N GLN A 88 -11.58 -2.24 7.27
CA GLN A 88 -11.27 -1.94 8.68
C GLN A 88 -11.22 -0.44 8.96
N GLU A 89 -10.57 0.33 8.09
CA GLU A 89 -10.51 1.80 8.20
C GLU A 89 -11.90 2.43 8.03
N TYR A 90 -12.70 1.93 7.09
CA TYR A 90 -14.08 2.37 6.90
C TYR A 90 -14.92 2.14 8.14
N GLU A 91 -14.86 0.94 8.72
CA GLU A 91 -15.60 0.60 9.95
C GLU A 91 -15.12 1.44 11.14
N ALA A 92 -13.81 1.66 11.27
CA ALA A 92 -13.24 2.49 12.32
C ALA A 92 -13.67 3.96 12.19
N GLN A 93 -13.63 4.52 10.97
CA GLN A 93 -14.11 5.88 10.71
C GLN A 93 -15.62 6.01 10.94
N LEU A 94 -16.41 5.01 10.55
CA LEU A 94 -17.85 5.03 10.77
C LEU A 94 -18.17 4.96 12.28
N ALA A 95 -17.46 4.14 13.04
CA ALA A 95 -17.61 4.06 14.49
C ALA A 95 -17.24 5.40 15.15
N LYS A 96 -16.12 6.00 14.75
CA LYS A 96 -15.70 7.31 15.25
C LYS A 96 -16.70 8.41 14.91
N ALA A 97 -17.20 8.45 13.68
CA ALA A 97 -18.21 9.42 13.26
C ALA A 97 -19.50 9.29 14.08
N ARG A 98 -19.94 8.05 14.39
CA ARG A 98 -21.10 7.82 15.25
C ARG A 98 -20.87 8.31 16.68
N ASP A 99 -19.69 8.06 17.24
CA ASP A 99 -19.30 8.54 18.58
C ASP A 99 -19.24 10.08 18.62
N ASP A 100 -18.68 10.71 17.58
CA ASP A 100 -18.62 12.17 17.48
C ASP A 100 -20.00 12.80 17.32
N ILE A 101 -20.90 12.19 16.54
CA ILE A 101 -22.30 12.62 16.43
C ILE A 101 -23.00 12.50 17.79
N ALA A 102 -22.81 11.38 18.50
CA ALA A 102 -23.42 11.18 19.81
C ALA A 102 -22.93 12.21 20.84
N ARG A 103 -21.62 12.50 20.86
CA ARG A 103 -21.03 13.58 21.68
C ARG A 103 -21.62 14.94 21.31
N MET A 104 -21.66 15.28 20.03
CA MET A 104 -22.21 16.54 19.55
C MET A 104 -23.67 16.72 19.95
N GLN A 105 -24.49 15.66 19.88
CA GLN A 105 -25.89 15.71 20.34
C GLN A 105 -25.99 15.91 21.85
N ALA A 106 -25.17 15.21 22.64
CA ALA A 106 -25.15 15.36 24.10
C ALA A 106 -24.74 16.79 24.51
N ASP A 107 -23.73 17.36 23.85
CA ASP A 107 -23.27 18.71 24.10
C ASP A 107 -24.31 19.75 23.66
N ALA A 108 -24.94 19.55 22.51
CA ALA A 108 -26.04 20.41 22.05
C ALA A 108 -27.25 20.38 23.02
N GLN A 109 -27.59 19.21 23.58
CA GLN A 109 -28.64 19.10 24.60
C GLN A 109 -28.25 19.83 25.90
N LYS A 110 -27.01 19.69 26.36
CA LYS A 110 -26.51 20.41 27.54
C LYS A 110 -26.54 21.92 27.31
N GLN A 111 -26.09 22.39 26.15
CA GLN A 111 -26.11 23.81 25.80
C GLN A 111 -27.54 24.34 25.75
N ALA A 112 -28.47 23.61 25.09
CA ALA A 112 -29.86 24.00 25.02
C ALA A 112 -30.53 24.07 26.41
N GLN A 113 -30.14 23.19 27.34
CA GLN A 113 -30.61 23.24 28.72
C GLN A 113 -30.06 24.47 29.46
N ALA A 114 -28.75 24.73 29.33
CA ALA A 114 -28.12 25.91 29.93
C ALA A 114 -28.71 27.22 29.39
N ASP A 115 -28.97 27.30 28.08
CA ASP A 115 -29.58 28.46 27.44
C ASP A 115 -31.02 28.67 27.94
N ARG A 116 -31.80 27.59 28.14
CA ARG A 116 -33.14 27.67 28.73
C ARG A 116 -33.10 28.21 30.15
N ASP A 117 -32.18 27.71 30.97
CA ASP A 117 -32.05 28.13 32.37
C ASP A 117 -31.63 29.62 32.45
N ALA A 118 -30.70 30.05 31.58
CA ALA A 118 -30.29 31.45 31.46
C ALA A 118 -31.45 32.37 31.00
N LEU A 119 -32.25 31.93 30.01
CA LEU A 119 -33.43 32.66 29.55
C LEU A 119 -34.49 32.81 30.63
N LEU A 120 -34.75 31.74 31.41
CA LEU A 120 -35.70 31.78 32.52
C LEU A 120 -35.24 32.72 33.63
N GLU A 121 -33.95 32.74 33.94
CA GLU A 121 -33.39 33.66 34.93
C GLU A 121 -33.48 35.11 34.46
N GLY A 122 -33.15 35.39 33.20
CA GLY A 122 -33.33 36.72 32.60
C GLY A 122 -34.79 37.17 32.63
N ALA A 123 -35.74 36.29 32.27
CA ALA A 123 -37.17 36.59 32.32
C ALA A 123 -37.66 36.90 33.75
N ARG A 124 -37.15 36.20 34.77
CA ARG A 124 -37.47 36.50 36.17
C ARG A 124 -37.00 37.88 36.59
N GLN A 125 -35.79 38.27 36.19
CA GLN A 125 -35.25 39.60 36.47
C GLN A 125 -36.07 40.71 35.79
N GLU A 126 -36.46 40.50 34.53
CA GLU A 126 -37.36 41.44 33.81
C GLU A 126 -38.72 41.57 34.49
N ILE A 127 -39.35 40.45 34.88
CA ILE A 127 -40.62 40.47 35.61
C ILE A 127 -40.48 41.19 36.95
N ALA A 128 -39.40 40.94 37.70
CA ALA A 128 -39.15 41.63 38.97
C ALA A 128 -39.00 43.14 38.78
N MET A 129 -38.28 43.59 37.76
CA MET A 129 -38.17 45.01 37.41
C MET A 129 -39.52 45.62 37.02
N LEU A 130 -40.31 44.93 36.20
CA LEU A 130 -41.65 45.39 35.81
C LEU A 130 -42.60 45.47 37.02
N ALA A 131 -42.55 44.50 37.93
CA ALA A 131 -43.32 44.51 39.17
C ALA A 131 -42.92 45.67 40.08
N LEU A 132 -41.62 45.95 40.22
CA LEU A 132 -41.11 47.09 41.00
C LEU A 132 -41.53 48.43 40.38
N LEU A 133 -41.44 48.57 39.06
CA LEU A 133 -41.93 49.74 38.32
C LEU A 133 -43.43 49.96 38.51
N ALA A 134 -44.23 48.88 38.43
CA ALA A 134 -45.67 48.94 38.67
C ALA A 134 -45.99 49.33 40.13
N ALA A 135 -45.32 48.72 41.11
CA ALA A 135 -45.49 49.05 42.52
C ALA A 135 -45.11 50.51 42.82
N SER A 136 -43.99 51.00 42.26
CA SER A 136 -43.56 52.39 42.37
C SER A 136 -44.59 53.36 41.77
N LYS A 137 -45.15 53.03 40.60
CA LYS A 137 -46.18 53.84 39.95
C LYS A 137 -47.50 53.88 40.72
N VAL A 138 -47.92 52.74 41.30
CA VAL A 138 -49.09 52.67 42.19
C VAL A 138 -48.85 53.45 43.49
N SER A 139 -47.65 53.36 44.06
CA SER A 139 -47.27 54.13 45.25
C SER A 139 -47.30 55.62 44.97
N GLN A 140 -46.73 56.09 43.85
CA GLN A 140 -46.83 57.50 43.42
C GLN A 140 -48.28 57.96 43.23
N GLN A 141 -49.17 57.11 42.71
CA GLN A 141 -50.59 57.45 42.58
C GLN A 141 -51.34 57.51 43.92
N LYS A 142 -50.94 56.71 44.91
CA LYS A 142 -51.55 56.74 46.25
C LYS A 142 -51.00 57.83 47.18
N MET A 143 -49.83 58.41 46.89
CA MET A 143 -49.20 59.51 47.65
C MET A 143 -49.89 60.88 47.49
N ASN A 144 -51.21 60.93 47.61
CA ASN A 144 -51.99 62.17 47.58
C ASN A 144 -52.79 62.39 48.88
N SER A 145 -52.49 61.63 49.93
CA SER A 145 -53.07 61.85 51.25
C SER A 145 -52.09 62.59 52.16
N GLN A 146 -52.59 63.56 52.92
CA GLN A 146 -51.79 64.36 53.87
C GLN A 146 -51.06 63.47 54.88
N ALA A 147 -51.64 62.31 55.23
CA ALA A 147 -51.07 61.32 56.15
C ALA A 147 -49.75 60.68 55.64
N ASP A 148 -49.59 60.54 54.32
CA ASP A 148 -48.35 59.99 53.75
C ASP A 148 -47.20 61.01 53.83
N ARG A 149 -47.52 62.32 53.78
CA ARG A 149 -46.53 63.40 53.96
C ARG A 149 -46.06 63.48 55.41
N ASP A 150 -46.97 63.24 56.35
CA ASP A 150 -46.66 63.27 57.78
C ASP A 150 -45.77 62.10 58.20
N LEU A 151 -45.96 60.90 57.62
CA LEU A 151 -45.09 59.74 57.85
C LEU A 151 -43.67 59.91 57.28
N VAL A 152 -43.54 60.57 56.12
CA VAL A 152 -42.21 60.88 55.54
C VAL A 152 -41.47 61.89 56.40
N ASN A 153 -42.16 62.92 56.90
CA ASN A 153 -41.56 63.90 57.80
C ASN A 153 -41.14 63.28 59.14
N ALA A 154 -41.92 62.33 59.67
CA ALA A 154 -41.56 61.59 60.88
C ALA A 154 -40.32 60.70 60.67
N PHE A 155 -40.20 60.01 59.54
CA PHE A 155 -39.03 59.19 59.23
C PHE A 155 -37.77 60.01 58.99
N LEU A 156 -37.89 61.17 58.32
CA LEU A 156 -36.77 62.10 58.14
C LEU A 156 -36.28 62.69 59.46
N ALA A 157 -37.18 62.99 60.40
CA ALA A 157 -36.83 63.46 61.74
C ALA A 157 -36.06 62.40 62.56
N GLU A 158 -36.44 61.12 62.46
CA GLU A 158 -35.79 60.04 63.21
C GLU A 158 -34.39 59.67 62.66
N VAL A 159 -34.16 59.86 61.36
CA VAL A 159 -32.83 59.70 60.74
C VAL A 159 -31.90 60.89 61.03
N GLU A 160 -32.43 62.10 61.21
CA GLU A 160 -31.65 63.26 61.67
C GLU A 160 -31.32 63.20 63.17
N GLU A 161 -32.14 62.51 63.99
CA GLU A 161 -31.89 62.32 65.42
C GLU A 161 -30.87 61.19 65.71
N THR A 162 -30.64 60.30 64.74
CA THR A 162 -29.65 59.21 64.84
C THR A 162 -28.30 59.48 64.14
N ALA A 163 -28.08 60.71 63.66
CA ALA A 163 -26.80 61.21 63.15
C ALA A 163 -26.15 62.22 64.11
#